data_AF-A0AAN5CM42-F1
#
_entry.id   AF-A0AAN5CM42-F1
#
_cell.length_a   1.000
_cell.length_b   1.000
_cell.length_c   1.000
_cell.angle_alpha   90.00
_cell.angle_beta   90.00
_cell.angle_gamma   90.00
#
_symmetry.space_group_name_H-M   'P 1'
#
loop_
_entity.id
_entity.type
_entity.pdbx_description
1 polymer ?
#
loop_
_entity_poly.entity_id
_entity_poly.type
_entity_poly.pdbx_seq_one_letter_code
_entity_poly.pdbx_strand_id
1 'polypeptide(L)'
;VPLREEMERPVLFYFLLPFSLITLPLYARILVIASNSPLSFNSFFYKQSRSQAFLDLTFLIQCFVTQTLAEFSNFWHLLTDLNGTIIPQLIYCISYLCMLGQAYGITLIAINRMLHVCYPSSLFTTVVSSNIFSFVM
;
A
#
# COMPACT_ATOMS: atom_id res chain seq x y z
N VAL A 1 36.73 -15.85 -9.63
CA VAL A 1 35.26 -15.63 -9.72
C VAL A 1 35.08 -14.21 -10.20
N PRO A 2 34.50 -13.98 -11.39
CA PRO A 2 34.64 -12.69 -12.07
C PRO A 2 33.97 -11.56 -11.27
N LEU A 3 34.63 -10.40 -11.29
CA LEU A 3 34.20 -9.12 -10.75
C LEU A 3 32.81 -8.76 -11.31
N ARG A 4 31.81 -8.78 -10.45
CA ARG A 4 30.41 -8.45 -10.77
C ARG A 4 30.16 -6.95 -10.64
N GLU A 5 31.11 -6.12 -11.08
CA GLU A 5 31.01 -4.65 -11.02
C GLU A 5 30.14 -4.05 -12.13
N GLU A 6 29.65 -4.83 -13.09
CA GLU A 6 28.90 -4.30 -14.24
C GLU A 6 27.57 -5.03 -14.53
N MET A 7 26.79 -5.36 -13.50
CA MET A 7 25.33 -5.38 -13.73
C MET A 7 24.84 -3.98 -13.39
N GLU A 8 24.77 -3.10 -14.39
CA GLU A 8 23.96 -1.88 -14.35
C GLU A 8 22.55 -2.30 -13.92
N ARG A 9 22.29 -2.23 -12.62
CA ARG A 9 20.93 -2.41 -12.13
C ARG A 9 20.12 -1.25 -12.68
N PRO A 10 18.93 -1.51 -13.24
CA PRO A 10 18.08 -0.42 -13.67
C PRO A 10 17.88 0.50 -12.47
N VAL A 11 18.26 1.76 -12.64
CA VAL A 11 18.28 2.85 -11.65
C VAL A 11 16.83 3.28 -11.34
N LEU A 12 15.97 2.29 -11.10
CA LEU A 12 14.53 2.40 -10.91
C LEU A 12 14.25 3.20 -9.63
N PHE A 13 15.12 3.08 -8.64
CA PHE A 13 15.02 3.78 -7.37
C PHE A 13 15.08 5.31 -7.55
N TYR A 14 16.08 5.85 -8.26
CA TYR A 14 16.19 7.29 -8.48
C TYR A 14 15.02 7.84 -9.33
N PHE A 15 14.47 7.02 -10.23
CA PHE A 15 13.27 7.38 -10.98
C PHE A 15 12.01 7.41 -10.09
N LEU A 16 11.86 6.45 -9.18
CA LEU A 16 10.70 6.32 -8.30
C LEU A 16 10.74 7.26 -7.08
N LEU A 17 11.93 7.71 -6.68
CA LEU A 17 12.16 8.58 -5.52
C LEU A 17 11.39 9.91 -5.56
N PRO A 18 11.38 10.71 -6.64
CA PRO A 18 10.59 11.93 -6.69
C PRO A 18 9.08 11.66 -6.60
N PHE A 19 8.59 10.58 -7.21
CA PHE A 19 7.19 10.18 -7.11
C PHE A 19 6.83 9.80 -5.66
N SER A 20 7.69 9.02 -5.00
CA SER A 20 7.44 8.59 -3.62
C SER A 20 7.44 9.77 -2.63
N LEU A 21 8.37 10.71 -2.80
CA LEU A 21 8.47 11.96 -2.02
C LEU A 21 7.23 12.84 -2.13
N ILE A 22 6.59 12.89 -3.31
CA ILE A 22 5.36 13.65 -3.52
C ILE A 22 4.14 12.89 -2.98
N THR A 23 4.08 11.56 -3.18
CA THR A 23 2.92 10.76 -2.77
C THR A 23 2.80 10.62 -1.25
N LEU A 24 3.92 10.52 -0.51
CA LEU A 24 3.90 10.31 0.94
C LEU A 24 3.20 11.44 1.73
N PRO A 25 3.48 12.75 1.53
CA PRO A 25 2.75 13.82 2.21
C PRO A 25 1.29 13.89 1.77
N LEU A 26 0.97 13.53 0.53
CA LEU A 26 -0.41 13.43 0.03
C LEU A 26 -1.20 12.37 0.79
N TYR A 27 -0.67 11.14 0.89
CA TYR A 27 -1.32 10.07 1.65
C TYR A 27 -1.41 10.37 3.14
N ALA A 28 -0.36 10.94 3.75
CA ALA A 28 -0.37 11.37 5.14
C ALA A 28 -1.46 12.43 5.38
N ARG A 29 -1.61 13.41 4.49
CA ARG A 29 -2.64 14.45 4.60
C ARG A 29 -4.05 13.86 4.47
N ILE A 30 -4.27 12.92 3.55
CA ILE A 30 -5.55 12.21 3.39
C ILE A 30 -5.91 11.47 4.68
N LEU A 31 -4.96 10.77 5.28
CA LEU A 31 -5.16 10.06 6.55
C LEU A 31 -5.46 11.02 7.71
N VAL A 32 -4.74 12.14 7.82
CA VAL A 32 -4.99 13.16 8.85
C VAL A 32 -6.38 13.77 8.71
N ILE A 33 -6.81 14.12 7.49
CA ILE A 33 -8.14 14.68 7.24
C ILE A 33 -9.23 13.64 7.56
N ALA A 34 -9.04 12.39 7.12
CA ALA A 34 -9.99 11.31 7.41
C ALA A 34 -10.07 10.98 8.91
N SER A 35 -8.96 11.12 9.64
CA SER A 35 -8.89 10.84 11.08
C SER A 35 -9.49 11.97 11.94
N ASN A 36 -9.34 13.23 11.53
CA ASN A 36 -9.80 14.39 12.29
C ASN A 36 -11.30 14.69 12.10
N SER A 37 -11.98 14.02 11.16
CA SER A 37 -13.41 14.23 10.90
C SER A 37 -14.18 12.91 10.78
N PRO A 38 -14.18 12.08 11.83
CA PRO A 38 -14.79 10.74 11.79
C PRO A 38 -16.31 10.79 11.55
N LEU A 39 -16.97 11.87 11.98
CA LEU A 39 -18.42 12.07 11.79
C LEU A 39 -18.80 12.49 10.36
N SER A 40 -17.91 13.21 9.65
CA SER A 40 -18.17 13.63 8.26
C SER A 40 -17.84 12.52 7.25
N PHE A 41 -16.91 11.63 7.60
CA PHE A 41 -16.38 10.58 6.73
C PHE A 41 -16.78 9.16 7.17
N ASN A 42 -17.95 8.96 7.78
CA ASN A 42 -18.38 7.64 8.28
C ASN A 42 -18.92 6.68 7.20
N SER A 43 -18.95 7.10 5.93
CA SER A 43 -19.40 6.21 4.83
C SER A 43 -18.40 5.07 4.60
N PHE A 44 -18.91 3.92 4.16
CA PHE A 44 -18.08 2.77 3.78
C PHE A 44 -17.03 3.11 2.72
N PHE A 45 -17.37 3.97 1.76
CA PHE A 45 -16.42 4.45 0.76
C PHE A 45 -15.20 5.15 1.39
N TYR A 46 -15.43 6.01 2.38
CA TYR A 46 -14.35 6.72 3.08
C TYR A 46 -13.52 5.79 3.95
N LYS A 47 -14.15 4.83 4.63
CA LYS A 47 -13.44 3.80 5.41
C LYS A 47 -12.53 2.97 4.52
N GLN A 48 -13.04 2.54 3.37
CA GLN A 48 -12.28 1.78 2.40
C GLN A 48 -11.13 2.59 1.79
N SER A 49 -11.38 3.86 1.45
CA SER A 49 -10.35 4.78 0.96
C SER A 49 -9.25 5.00 1.99
N ARG A 50 -9.60 5.07 3.29
CA ARG A 50 -8.63 5.17 4.39
C ARG A 50 -7.77 3.91 4.50
N SER A 51 -8.37 2.73 4.43
CA SER A 51 -7.64 1.45 4.44
C SER A 51 -6.71 1.32 3.24
N GLN A 52 -7.15 1.76 2.06
CA GLN A 52 -6.32 1.78 0.85
C GLN A 52 -5.13 2.73 1.02
N ALA A 53 -5.35 3.96 1.50
CA ALA A 53 -4.29 4.93 1.75
C ALA A 53 -3.26 4.42 2.78
N PHE A 54 -3.71 3.67 3.79
CA PHE A 54 -2.82 3.04 4.75
C PHE A 54 -1.96 1.92 4.14
N LEU A 55 -2.55 1.08 3.30
CA LEU A 55 -1.82 0.04 2.56
C LEU A 55 -0.81 0.63 1.57
N ASP A 56 -1.18 1.70 0.87
CA ASP A 56 -0.29 2.41 -0.06
C ASP A 56 0.92 3.01 0.68
N LEU A 57 0.69 3.62 1.84
CA LEU A 57 1.76 4.19 2.66
C LEU A 57 2.68 3.08 3.22
N THR A 58 2.09 1.97 3.69
CA THR A 58 2.85 0.81 4.18
C THR A 58 3.72 0.20 3.07
N PHE A 59 3.15 0.03 1.88
CA PHE A 59 3.86 -0.48 0.71
C PHE A 59 5.01 0.46 0.30
N LEU A 60 4.77 1.76 0.28
CA LEU A 60 5.77 2.76 -0.08
C LEU A 60 6.94 2.79 0.90
N ILE A 61 6.68 2.73 2.22
CA ILE A 61 7.74 2.63 3.23
C ILE A 61 8.53 1.33 3.03
N GLN A 62 7.85 0.20 2.82
CA GLN A 62 8.51 -1.08 2.61
C GLN A 62 9.39 -1.07 1.35
N CYS A 63 8.88 -0.52 0.24
CA CYS A 63 9.65 -0.32 -0.98
C CYS A 63 10.85 0.59 -0.75
N PHE A 64 10.69 1.68 0.02
CA PHE A 64 11.80 2.58 0.32
C PHE A 64 12.89 1.86 1.11
N VAL A 65 12.54 1.15 2.18
CA VAL A 65 13.51 0.39 3.00
C VAL A 65 14.24 -0.66 2.15
N THR A 66 13.49 -1.47 1.41
CA THR A 66 14.05 -2.61 0.67
C THR A 66 14.85 -2.20 -0.56
N GLN A 67 14.37 -1.23 -1.35
CA GLN A 67 15.09 -0.76 -2.53
C GLN A 67 16.30 0.10 -2.16
N THR A 68 16.20 0.94 -1.13
CA THR A 68 17.36 1.73 -0.67
C THR A 68 18.48 0.81 -0.22
N LEU A 69 18.18 -0.22 0.59
CA LEU A 69 19.16 -1.22 1.02
C LEU A 69 19.77 -1.99 -0.17
N ALA A 70 19.00 -2.21 -1.23
CA ALA A 70 19.46 -2.93 -2.42
C ALA A 70 20.36 -2.08 -3.34
N GLU A 71 20.25 -0.75 -3.28
CA GLU A 71 20.98 0.21 -4.11
C GLU A 71 22.36 0.54 -3.51
N PHE A 72 22.49 0.55 -2.18
CA PHE A 72 23.76 0.81 -1.51
C PHE A 72 24.65 -0.44 -1.51
N SER A 73 25.81 -0.37 -2.16
CA SER A 73 26.81 -1.45 -2.24
C SER A 73 27.19 -2.04 -0.88
N ASN A 74 27.26 -1.20 0.16
CA ASN A 74 27.57 -1.61 1.53
C ASN A 74 26.46 -2.44 2.20
N PHE A 75 25.19 -2.22 1.82
CA PHE A 75 24.03 -2.93 2.36
C PHE A 75 23.60 -4.10 1.49
N TRP A 76 24.06 -4.14 0.23
CA TRP A 76 23.81 -5.25 -0.68
C TRP A 76 24.32 -6.58 -0.11
N HIS A 77 25.51 -6.57 0.49
CA HIS A 77 26.09 -7.75 1.15
C HIS A 77 25.22 -8.24 2.32
N LEU A 78 24.66 -7.32 3.10
CA LEU A 78 23.74 -7.65 4.20
C LEU A 78 22.48 -8.37 3.68
N LEU A 79 21.90 -7.88 2.58
CA LEU A 79 20.74 -8.49 1.93
C LEU A 79 21.04 -9.89 1.37
N THR A 80 22.21 -10.08 0.76
CA THR A 80 22.61 -11.38 0.20
C THR A 80 22.97 -12.40 1.28
N ASP A 81 23.60 -11.96 2.38
CA ASP A 81 23.97 -12.83 3.50
C ASP A 81 22.72 -13.27 4.28
N LEU A 82 21.67 -12.44 4.29
CA LEU A 82 20.39 -12.75 4.92
C LEU A 82 19.47 -13.64 4.07
N ASN A 83 19.84 -14.00 2.83
CA ASN A 83 18.96 -14.70 1.86
C ASN A 83 18.51 -16.12 2.28
N GLY A 84 19.01 -16.65 3.40
CA GLY A 84 18.54 -17.90 4.04
C GLY A 84 17.78 -17.70 5.35
N THR A 85 17.51 -16.45 5.75
CA THR A 85 16.87 -16.12 7.03
C THR A 85 15.40 -15.75 6.84
N ILE A 86 14.69 -15.55 7.96
CA ILE A 86 13.27 -15.18 7.96
C ILE A 86 13.02 -13.75 7.44
N ILE A 87 14.04 -12.88 7.47
CA ILE A 87 13.93 -11.46 7.11
C ILE A 87 13.51 -11.25 5.64
N PRO A 88 14.22 -11.79 4.62
CA PRO A 88 13.80 -11.64 3.23
C PRO A 88 12.43 -12.29 2.97
N GLN A 89 12.12 -13.41 3.63
CA GLN A 89 10.81 -14.07 3.50
C GLN A 89 9.68 -13.17 4.01
N LEU A 90 9.88 -12.51 5.15
CA LEU A 90 8.92 -11.54 5.70
C LEU A 90 8.76 -10.34 4.75
N ILE A 91 9.87 -9.84 4.19
CA ILE A 91 9.84 -8.74 3.22
C ILE A 91 8.96 -9.10 2.02
N TYR A 92 9.19 -10.26 1.40
CA TYR A 92 8.38 -10.72 0.27
C TYR A 92 6.92 -10.95 0.65
N CYS A 93 6.65 -11.51 1.84
CA CYS A 93 5.30 -11.73 2.35
C CYS A 93 4.54 -10.40 2.49
N ILE A 94 5.15 -9.39 3.12
CA ILE A 94 4.55 -8.06 3.29
C ILE A 94 4.29 -7.42 1.92
N SER A 95 5.26 -7.46 1.00
CA SER A 95 5.08 -6.92 -0.35
C SER A 95 3.92 -7.58 -1.09
N TYR A 96 3.80 -8.91 -1.01
CA TYR A 96 2.72 -9.66 -1.65
C TYR A 96 1.35 -9.35 -1.01
N LEU A 97 1.29 -9.27 0.31
CA LEU A 97 0.08 -8.93 1.05
C LEU A 97 -0.40 -7.51 0.74
N CYS A 98 0.52 -6.55 0.62
CA CYS A 98 0.20 -5.18 0.19
C CYS A 98 -0.34 -5.14 -1.24
N MET A 99 0.29 -5.84 -2.19
CA MET A 99 -0.19 -5.89 -3.58
C MET A 99 -1.59 -6.51 -3.69
N LEU A 100 -1.82 -7.63 -3.00
CA LEU A 100 -3.15 -8.24 -2.93
C LEU A 100 -4.16 -7.31 -2.28
N GLY A 101 -3.81 -6.71 -1.13
CA GLY A 101 -4.65 -5.76 -0.43
C GLY A 101 -5.06 -4.57 -1.30
N GLN A 102 -4.13 -4.03 -2.09
CA GLN A 102 -4.41 -2.96 -3.03
C GLN A 102 -5.37 -3.39 -4.15
N ALA A 103 -5.15 -4.57 -4.75
CA ALA A 103 -6.03 -5.11 -5.79
C ALA A 103 -7.44 -5.37 -5.27
N TYR A 104 -7.58 -5.96 -4.09
CA TYR A 104 -8.87 -6.18 -3.44
C TYR A 104 -9.54 -4.87 -3.03
N GLY A 105 -8.78 -3.91 -2.52
CA GLY A 105 -9.30 -2.61 -2.14
C GLY A 105 -9.89 -1.86 -3.33
N ILE A 106 -9.18 -1.79 -4.47
CA ILE A 106 -9.66 -1.12 -5.69
C ILE A 106 -10.90 -1.83 -6.27
N THR A 107 -10.88 -3.16 -6.35
CA THR A 107 -12.01 -3.94 -6.89
C THR A 107 -13.27 -3.75 -6.03
N LEU A 108 -13.15 -3.78 -4.71
CA LEU A 108 -14.27 -3.52 -3.81
C LEU A 108 -14.79 -2.07 -3.95
N ILE A 109 -13.92 -1.08 -4.16
CA ILE A 109 -14.36 0.32 -4.40
C ILE A 109 -15.15 0.39 -5.70
N ALA A 110 -14.65 -0.26 -6.76
CA ALA A 110 -15.31 -0.30 -8.07
C ALA A 110 -16.69 -0.97 -7.99
N ILE A 111 -16.78 -2.12 -7.32
CA ILE A 111 -18.05 -2.83 -7.08
C ILE A 111 -19.02 -1.95 -6.29
N ASN A 112 -18.56 -1.33 -5.20
CA ASN A 112 -19.40 -0.45 -4.38
C ASN A 112 -19.95 0.73 -5.19
N ARG A 113 -19.13 1.34 -6.05
CA ARG A 113 -19.57 2.43 -6.94
C ARG A 113 -20.55 1.95 -8.00
N MET A 114 -20.30 0.80 -8.61
CA MET A 114 -21.20 0.20 -9.59
C MET A 114 -22.57 -0.11 -8.98
N LEU A 115 -22.60 -0.73 -7.80
CA LEU A 115 -23.84 -1.03 -7.09
C LEU A 115 -24.62 0.25 -6.72
N HIS A 116 -23.92 1.31 -6.31
CA HIS A 116 -24.56 2.59 -6.00
C HIS A 116 -25.17 3.27 -7.23
N VAL A 117 -24.61 3.06 -8.43
CA VAL A 117 -25.16 3.61 -9.69
C VAL A 117 -26.31 2.75 -10.20
N CYS A 118 -26.15 1.43 -10.22
CA CYS A 118 -27.14 0.50 -10.77
C CYS A 118 -28.36 0.31 -9.85
N TYR A 119 -28.17 0.41 -8.52
CA TYR A 119 -29.20 0.11 -7.53
C TYR A 119 -29.24 1.12 -6.38
N PRO A 120 -29.56 2.40 -6.63
CA PRO A 120 -29.48 3.49 -5.64
C PRO A 120 -30.44 3.32 -4.45
N SER A 121 -31.53 2.56 -4.61
CA SER A 121 -32.58 2.35 -3.60
C SER A 121 -32.57 0.94 -3.00
N SER A 122 -31.56 0.11 -3.28
CA SER A 122 -31.49 -1.24 -2.70
C SER A 122 -31.06 -1.21 -1.24
N LEU A 123 -31.61 -2.12 -0.42
CA LEU A 123 -31.20 -2.32 0.98
C LEU A 123 -29.71 -2.62 1.12
N PHE A 124 -29.10 -3.25 0.10
CA PHE A 124 -27.67 -3.57 0.07
C PHE A 124 -26.78 -2.31 0.09
N THR A 125 -27.13 -1.29 -0.70
CA THR A 125 -26.44 0.01 -0.69
C THR A 125 -26.58 0.76 0.64
N THR A 126 -27.72 0.62 1.31
CA THR A 126 -27.98 1.26 2.61
C THR A 126 -27.24 0.57 3.76
N VAL A 127 -27.17 -0.77 3.76
CA VAL A 127 -26.45 -1.56 4.79
C VAL A 127 -24.94 -1.43 4.64
N VAL A 128 -24.41 -1.49 3.40
CA VAL A 128 -22.99 -1.24 3.13
C VAL A 128 -22.60 0.16 3.61
N SER A 129 -23.44 1.17 3.38
CA SER A 129 -23.19 2.54 3.88
C SER A 129 -23.23 2.67 5.41
N SER A 130 -23.91 1.77 6.14
CA SER A 130 -24.21 1.93 7.56
C SER A 130 -23.44 1.00 8.50
N ASN A 131 -23.13 -0.25 8.12
CA ASN A 131 -22.75 -1.29 9.10
C ASN A 131 -21.83 -2.39 8.53
N ILE A 132 -20.52 -2.11 8.40
CA ILE A 132 -19.50 -3.18 8.45
C ILE A 132 -18.42 -2.73 9.43
N PHE A 133 -18.59 -3.14 10.70
CA PHE A 133 -17.72 -2.84 11.84
C PHE A 133 -17.18 -4.12 12.48
N SER A 134 -16.98 -5.23 11.76
CA SER A 134 -16.56 -6.47 12.45
C SER A 134 -15.69 -7.41 11.63
N PHE A 135 -14.58 -6.92 11.08
CA PHE A 135 -13.54 -7.85 10.63
C PHE A 135 -12.08 -7.40 10.80
N VAL A 136 -11.81 -6.21 11.35
CA VAL A 136 -10.43 -5.79 11.63
C VAL A 136 -10.37 -4.96 12.92
N MET A 137 -10.79 -5.57 14.02
CA MET A 137 -10.35 -5.19 15.36
C MET A 137 -10.02 -6.45 16.14
#